data_AF-A0A090QXT0-F1
#
_entry.id   AF-A0A090QXT0-F1
#
_cell.length_a   1.000
_cell.length_b   1.000
_cell.length_c   1.000
_cell.angle_alpha   90.00
_cell.angle_beta   90.00
_cell.angle_gamma   90.00
#
_symmetry.space_group_name_H-M   'P 1'
#
loop_
_entity.id
_entity.type
_entity.pdbx_description
1 polymer ?
#
loop_
_entity_poly.entity_id
_entity_poly.type
_entity_poly.pdbx_seq_one_letter_code
_entity_poly.pdbx_strand_id
1 'polypeptide(L)'
;MGKGFFKVPVAVNEPIKTYAPGTVERDQVLAAYKELWNANTEVPLYINGKEVKTGDTAAIRPPHDHQHVVGNYHRGGKKEVQEAIATAIEARKTWSQLPWEQRAGIFLKAAELIAGPYRPVLTLLQ
;
A
#
# COMPACT_ATOMS: atom_id res chain seq x y z
N MET A 1 -9.47 -2.71 -31.36
CA MET A 1 -9.34 -1.39 -30.72
C MET A 1 -10.72 -0.76 -30.66
N GLY A 2 -11.28 -0.57 -29.47
CA GLY A 2 -12.55 0.13 -29.31
C GLY A 2 -12.38 1.60 -29.68
N LYS A 3 -13.16 2.09 -30.65
CA LYS A 3 -13.20 3.50 -31.06
C LYS A 3 -14.05 4.29 -30.04
N GLY A 4 -13.58 4.41 -28.80
CA GLY A 4 -14.22 5.18 -27.75
C GLY A 4 -13.36 6.39 -27.37
N PHE A 5 -13.94 7.58 -27.27
CA PHE A 5 -13.30 8.72 -26.64
C PHE A 5 -13.48 8.59 -25.13
N PHE A 6 -12.43 8.17 -24.42
CA PHE A 6 -12.47 8.02 -22.98
C PHE A 6 -12.12 9.35 -22.29
N LYS A 7 -12.99 9.80 -21.39
CA LYS A 7 -12.74 10.96 -20.52
C LYS A 7 -12.38 10.47 -19.12
N VAL A 8 -11.21 10.89 -18.62
CA VAL A 8 -10.82 10.68 -17.22
C VAL A 8 -11.62 11.65 -16.34
N PRO A 9 -12.06 11.25 -15.13
CA PRO A 9 -12.64 12.19 -14.17
C PRO A 9 -11.72 13.39 -13.93
N VAL A 10 -12.30 14.57 -13.71
CA VAL A 10 -11.52 15.77 -13.36
C VAL A 10 -10.90 15.54 -11.99
N ALA A 11 -9.57 15.62 -11.91
CA ALA A 11 -8.85 15.51 -10.66
C ALA A 11 -9.08 16.76 -9.80
N VAL A 12 -9.51 16.55 -8.56
CA VAL A 12 -9.59 17.58 -7.53
C VAL A 12 -8.72 17.16 -6.35
N ASN A 13 -8.13 18.13 -5.64
CA ASN A 13 -7.35 17.81 -4.45
C ASN A 13 -8.24 17.17 -3.39
N GLU A 14 -7.77 16.06 -2.81
CA GLU A 14 -8.47 15.37 -1.74
C GLU A 14 -8.56 16.28 -0.49
N PRO A 15 -9.76 16.54 0.07
CA PRO A 15 -9.90 17.40 1.24
C PRO A 15 -9.14 16.86 2.45
N ILE A 16 -8.46 17.74 3.18
CA ILE A 16 -7.80 17.39 4.45
C ILE A 16 -8.87 17.34 5.54
N LYS A 17 -8.94 16.21 6.26
CA LYS A 17 -9.82 16.07 7.42
C LYS A 17 -9.20 16.74 8.64
N THR A 18 -10.03 17.25 9.56
CA THR A 18 -9.56 18.04 10.70
C THR A 18 -9.06 17.18 11.86
N TYR A 19 -9.61 15.97 12.03
CA TYR A 19 -9.33 15.09 13.17
C TYR A 19 -9.54 15.78 14.53
N ALA A 20 -10.48 16.74 14.57
CA ALA A 20 -10.84 17.47 15.77
C ALA A 20 -11.45 16.52 16.82
N PRO A 21 -11.40 16.88 18.12
CA PRO A 21 -12.03 16.08 19.17
C PRO A 21 -13.52 15.78 18.86
N GLY A 22 -13.91 14.50 18.98
CA GLY A 22 -15.28 14.04 18.75
C GLY A 22 -15.68 13.80 17.29
N THR A 23 -14.76 13.92 16.33
CA THR A 23 -15.06 13.59 14.93
C THR A 23 -14.86 12.10 14.64
N VAL A 24 -15.68 11.57 13.73
CA VAL A 24 -15.64 10.15 13.34
C VAL A 24 -14.28 9.75 12.79
N GLU A 25 -13.64 10.60 11.98
CA GLU A 25 -12.31 10.29 11.44
C GLU A 25 -11.22 10.21 12.52
N ARG A 26 -11.36 10.96 13.62
CA ARG A 26 -10.43 10.85 14.75
C ARG A 26 -10.60 9.51 15.44
N ASP A 27 -11.83 9.10 15.69
CA ASP A 27 -12.13 7.81 16.31
C ASP A 27 -11.64 6.64 15.45
N GLN A 28 -11.83 6.72 14.12
CA GLN A 28 -11.34 5.71 13.18
C GLN A 28 -9.80 5.59 13.18
N VAL A 29 -9.08 6.72 13.19
CA VAL A 29 -7.61 6.72 13.24
C VAL A 29 -7.10 6.18 14.57
N LEU A 30 -7.75 6.53 15.68
CA LEU A 30 -7.39 6.00 17.00
C LEU A 30 -7.64 4.48 17.11
N ALA A 31 -8.73 4.00 16.50
CA ALA A 31 -9.01 2.57 16.42
C ALA A 31 -7.94 1.83 15.60
N ALA A 32 -7.63 2.34 14.39
CA ALA A 32 -6.59 1.78 13.53
C ALA A 32 -5.21 1.81 14.21
N TYR A 33 -4.88 2.87 14.95
CA TYR A 33 -3.63 2.96 15.71
C TYR A 33 -3.54 1.87 16.76
N LYS A 34 -4.59 1.69 17.56
CA LYS A 34 -4.61 0.64 18.59
C LYS A 34 -4.49 -0.75 17.98
N GLU A 35 -5.13 -0.99 16.85
CA GLU A 35 -5.02 -2.27 16.14
C GLU A 35 -3.57 -2.53 15.68
N LEU A 36 -2.96 -1.59 14.96
CA LEU A 36 -1.60 -1.72 14.45
C LEU A 36 -0.55 -1.75 15.57
N TRP A 37 -0.77 -0.96 16.63
CA TRP A 37 0.12 -0.93 17.79
C TRP A 37 0.17 -2.28 18.51
N ASN A 38 -0.98 -2.94 18.65
CA ASN A 38 -1.06 -4.24 19.31
C ASN A 38 -0.84 -5.42 18.35
N ALA A 39 -0.68 -5.16 17.05
CA ALA A 39 -0.39 -6.17 16.06
C ALA A 39 1.07 -6.66 16.21
N ASN A 40 1.31 -7.89 15.76
CA ASN A 40 2.64 -8.44 15.54
C ASN A 40 2.73 -8.95 14.11
N THR A 41 2.71 -8.01 13.16
CA THR A 41 2.55 -8.31 11.74
C THR A 41 3.84 -8.82 11.12
N GLU A 42 3.79 -9.97 10.46
CA GLU A 42 4.88 -10.46 9.60
C GLU A 42 4.70 -9.90 8.18
N VAL A 43 5.68 -9.15 7.69
CA VAL A 43 5.64 -8.52 6.36
C VAL A 43 6.57 -9.28 5.40
N PRO A 44 6.02 -10.10 4.48
CA PRO A 44 6.82 -10.79 3.47
C PRO A 44 7.26 -9.85 2.35
N LEU A 45 8.16 -10.34 1.51
CA LEU A 45 8.36 -9.74 0.19
C LEU A 45 7.21 -10.18 -0.74
N TYR A 46 6.78 -9.31 -1.64
CA TYR A 46 5.84 -9.67 -2.71
C TYR A 46 6.56 -9.67 -4.05
N ILE A 47 6.78 -10.86 -4.63
CA ILE A 47 7.45 -11.05 -5.92
C ILE A 47 6.49 -11.75 -6.86
N ASN A 48 6.17 -11.11 -7.99
CA ASN A 48 5.22 -11.62 -8.99
C ASN A 48 3.86 -12.03 -8.39
N GLY A 49 3.35 -11.23 -7.45
CA GLY A 49 2.07 -11.48 -6.76
C GLY A 49 2.10 -12.62 -5.72
N LYS A 50 3.29 -13.13 -5.37
CA LYS A 50 3.45 -14.19 -4.36
C LYS A 50 4.20 -13.67 -3.13
N GLU A 51 3.81 -14.17 -1.97
CA GLU A 51 4.54 -13.96 -0.73
C GLU A 51 5.84 -14.78 -0.72
N VAL A 52 6.94 -14.10 -0.43
CA VAL A 52 8.26 -14.70 -0.29
C VAL A 52 8.79 -14.39 1.12
N LYS A 53 8.91 -15.45 1.92
CA LYS A 53 9.48 -15.41 3.27
C LYS A 53 10.91 -15.92 3.23
N THR A 54 11.87 -15.03 3.48
CA THR A 54 13.30 -15.34 3.42
C THR A 54 13.86 -15.94 4.70
N GLY A 55 13.12 -15.87 5.81
CA GLY A 55 13.60 -16.18 7.16
C GLY A 55 14.59 -15.15 7.74
N ASP A 56 15.27 -14.39 6.88
CA ASP A 56 16.07 -13.23 7.29
C ASP A 56 15.14 -12.04 7.60
N THR A 57 14.92 -11.78 8.89
CA THR A 57 13.95 -10.79 9.35
C THR A 57 14.57 -9.66 10.17
N ALA A 58 13.87 -8.51 10.19
CA ALA A 58 14.16 -7.40 11.08
C ALA A 58 12.86 -6.83 11.66
N ALA A 59 12.93 -6.40 12.91
CA ALA A 59 11.76 -5.88 13.63
C ALA A 59 11.37 -4.47 13.19
N ILE A 60 10.06 -4.25 13.08
CA ILE A 60 9.41 -2.96 12.84
C ILE A 60 9.14 -2.33 14.19
N ARG A 61 9.64 -1.10 14.38
CA ARG A 61 9.56 -0.36 15.63
C ARG A 61 9.06 1.06 15.37
N PRO A 62 8.06 1.55 16.12
CA PRO A 62 7.65 2.95 16.05
C PRO A 62 8.82 3.88 16.43
N PRO A 63 9.10 4.96 15.68
CA PRO A 63 10.21 5.87 16.01
C PRO A 63 10.08 6.56 17.37
N HIS A 64 8.86 6.76 17.86
CA HIS A 64 8.57 7.40 19.15
C HIS A 64 8.67 6.44 20.35
N ASP A 65 8.69 5.13 20.10
CA ASP A 65 8.90 4.10 21.12
C ASP A 65 9.63 2.91 20.47
N HIS A 66 10.95 3.04 20.40
CA HIS A 66 11.81 2.05 19.76
C HIS A 66 11.97 0.77 20.59
N GLN A 67 11.39 0.66 21.79
CA GLN A 67 11.38 -0.58 22.56
C GLN A 67 10.21 -1.48 22.18
N HIS A 68 9.11 -0.86 21.72
CA HIS A 68 7.92 -1.58 21.26
C HIS A 68 8.13 -2.18 19.86
N VAL A 69 7.75 -3.44 19.68
CA VAL A 69 7.83 -4.15 18.39
C VAL A 69 6.43 -4.43 17.90
N VAL A 70 6.10 -3.89 16.72
CA VAL A 70 4.77 -4.03 16.07
C VAL A 70 4.74 -5.10 14.97
N GLY A 71 5.89 -5.71 14.69
CA GLY A 71 6.01 -6.73 13.65
C GLY A 71 7.43 -6.97 13.22
N ASN A 72 7.59 -7.81 12.19
CA ASN A 72 8.86 -8.13 11.56
C ASN A 72 8.69 -8.12 10.04
N TYR A 73 9.68 -7.66 9.29
CA TYR A 73 9.70 -7.76 7.83
C TYR A 73 10.83 -8.66 7.35
N HIS A 74 10.61 -9.33 6.21
CA HIS A 74 11.63 -10.11 5.53
C HIS A 74 12.55 -9.22 4.71
N ARG A 75 13.86 -9.44 4.84
CA ARG A 75 14.88 -8.78 4.02
C ARG A 75 15.13 -9.61 2.76
N GLY A 76 15.18 -8.92 1.62
CA GLY A 76 15.50 -9.53 0.33
C GLY A 76 17.01 -9.65 0.11
N GLY A 77 17.46 -10.83 -0.29
CA GLY A 77 18.84 -11.09 -0.70
C GLY A 77 19.03 -10.95 -2.20
N LYS A 78 20.23 -11.30 -2.67
CA LYS A 78 20.58 -11.27 -4.10
C LYS A 78 19.61 -12.08 -4.96
N LYS A 79 19.19 -13.26 -4.47
CA LYS A 79 18.27 -14.15 -5.17
C LYS A 79 16.91 -13.50 -5.38
N GLU A 80 16.32 -12.96 -4.32
CA GLU A 80 15.00 -12.32 -4.35
C GLU A 80 15.01 -11.09 -5.25
N VAL A 81 16.09 -10.30 -5.23
CA VAL A 81 16.27 -9.15 -6.14
C VAL A 81 16.33 -9.60 -7.60
N GLN A 82 17.11 -10.64 -7.92
CA GLN A 82 17.19 -11.16 -9.28
C GLN A 82 15.84 -11.70 -9.78
N GLU A 83 15.10 -12.39 -8.92
CA GLU A 83 13.77 -12.90 -9.22
C GLU A 83 12.75 -11.76 -9.44
N ALA A 84 12.77 -10.74 -8.57
CA ALA A 84 11.94 -9.54 -8.72
C ALA A 84 12.20 -8.81 -10.04
N ILE A 85 13.48 -8.66 -10.44
CA ILE A 85 13.84 -8.02 -11.72
C ILE A 85 13.34 -8.86 -12.90
N ALA A 86 13.62 -10.17 -12.90
CA ALA A 86 13.24 -11.04 -14.00
C ALA A 86 11.73 -11.06 -14.21
N THR A 87 10.96 -11.17 -13.11
CA THR A 87 9.50 -11.20 -13.16
C THR A 87 8.89 -9.85 -13.55
N ALA A 88 9.48 -8.72 -13.11
CA ALA A 88 9.06 -7.39 -13.54
C ALA A 88 9.29 -7.18 -15.05
N ILE A 89 10.43 -7.63 -15.60
CA ILE A 89 10.73 -7.57 -17.04
C ILE A 89 9.73 -8.41 -17.84
N GLU A 90 9.36 -9.59 -17.33
CA GLU A 90 8.37 -10.43 -17.99
C GLU A 90 6.97 -9.80 -17.97
N ALA A 91 6.52 -9.35 -16.79
CA ALA A 91 5.22 -8.69 -16.63
C ALA A 91 5.08 -7.41 -17.46
N ARG A 92 6.19 -6.69 -17.71
CA ARG A 92 6.20 -5.53 -18.59
C ARG A 92 5.63 -5.85 -19.98
N LYS A 93 5.91 -7.03 -20.55
CA LYS A 93 5.49 -7.39 -21.91
C LYS A 93 3.97 -7.32 -22.08
N THR A 94 3.21 -7.78 -21.08
CA THR A 94 1.74 -7.73 -21.08
C THR A 94 1.23 -6.40 -20.55
N TRP A 95 1.79 -5.88 -19.47
CA TRP A 95 1.37 -4.61 -18.86
C TRP A 95 1.48 -3.42 -19.82
N SER A 96 2.54 -3.35 -20.63
CA SER A 96 2.72 -2.25 -21.60
C SER A 96 1.74 -2.28 -22.76
N GLN A 97 1.12 -3.45 -23.01
CA GLN A 97 0.13 -3.62 -24.08
C GLN A 97 -1.29 -3.29 -23.60
N LEU A 98 -1.51 -3.12 -22.30
CA LEU A 98 -2.80 -2.71 -21.78
C LEU A 98 -3.16 -1.31 -22.28
N PRO A 99 -4.43 -1.09 -22.69
CA PRO A 99 -4.95 0.24 -22.95
C PRO A 99 -4.66 1.18 -21.78
N TRP A 100 -4.31 2.43 -22.07
CA TRP A 100 -3.90 3.38 -21.03
C TRP A 100 -5.04 3.63 -20.02
N GLU A 101 -6.29 3.52 -20.46
CA GLU A 101 -7.50 3.67 -19.65
C GLU A 101 -7.59 2.59 -18.57
N GLN A 102 -7.25 1.34 -18.91
CA GLN A 102 -7.25 0.24 -17.96
C GLN A 102 -6.15 0.41 -16.91
N ARG A 103 -4.97 0.89 -17.35
CA ARG A 103 -3.88 1.23 -16.43
C ARG A 103 -4.28 2.37 -15.50
N ALA A 104 -4.90 3.43 -16.03
CA ALA A 104 -5.43 4.55 -15.24
C ALA A 104 -6.52 4.10 -14.26
N GLY A 105 -7.41 3.20 -14.67
CA GLY A 105 -8.49 2.67 -13.84
C GLY A 105 -8.00 2.02 -12.54
N ILE A 106 -6.84 1.35 -12.58
CA ILE A 106 -6.22 0.76 -11.37
C ILE A 106 -5.84 1.85 -10.36
N PHE A 107 -5.21 2.93 -10.81
CA PHE A 107 -4.83 4.04 -9.93
C PHE A 107 -6.03 4.84 -9.44
N LEU A 108 -7.05 5.04 -10.27
CA LEU A 108 -8.30 5.69 -9.86
C LEU A 108 -9.02 4.87 -8.78
N LYS A 109 -9.03 3.53 -8.92
CA LYS A 109 -9.59 2.67 -7.88
C LYS A 109 -8.76 2.71 -6.60
N ALA A 110 -7.43 2.69 -6.71
CA ALA A 110 -6.56 2.83 -5.56
C ALA A 110 -6.79 4.16 -4.82
N ALA A 111 -6.96 5.27 -5.55
CA ALA A 111 -7.26 6.58 -4.96
C ALA A 111 -8.59 6.57 -4.18
N GLU A 112 -9.65 5.99 -4.74
CA GLU A 112 -10.94 5.83 -4.05
C GLU A 112 -10.82 5.00 -2.77
N LEU A 113 -10.08 3.89 -2.84
CA LEU A 113 -9.82 3.01 -1.69
C LEU A 113 -9.04 3.75 -0.58
N ILE A 114 -8.04 4.55 -0.94
CA ILE A 114 -7.25 5.36 0.00
C ILE A 114 -8.08 6.50 0.60
N ALA A 115 -8.94 7.16 -0.20
CA ALA A 115 -9.77 8.27 0.26
C ALA A 115 -10.90 7.82 1.21
N GLY A 116 -11.37 6.59 1.05
CA GLY A 116 -12.43 5.98 1.87
C GLY A 116 -11.91 4.95 2.87
N PRO A 117 -12.09 3.65 2.60
CA PRO A 117 -11.93 2.59 3.61
C PRO A 117 -10.52 2.45 4.17
N TYR A 118 -9.47 2.71 3.39
CA TYR A 118 -8.08 2.57 3.86
C TYR A 118 -7.51 3.85 4.47
N ARG A 119 -8.25 4.97 4.44
CA ARG A 119 -7.79 6.26 4.95
C ARG A 119 -7.30 6.18 6.40
N PRO A 120 -8.03 5.58 7.36
CA PRO A 120 -7.61 5.60 8.76
C PRO A 120 -6.28 4.88 8.99
N VAL A 121 -6.06 3.77 8.29
CA VAL A 121 -4.85 2.95 8.37
C VAL A 121 -3.64 3.68 7.78
N LEU A 122 -3.82 4.34 6.63
CA LEU A 122 -2.72 5.01 5.92
C LEU A 122 -2.34 6.39 6.51
N THR A 123 -3.27 7.08 7.19
CA THR A 123 -2.97 8.34 7.88
C THR A 123 -1.91 8.17 8.99
N LEU A 124 -1.78 6.98 9.57
CA LEU A 124 -0.84 6.68 10.66
C LEU A 124 0.64 6.59 10.22
N LEU A 125 0.91 6.67 8.91
CA LEU A 125 2.26 6.57 8.34
C LEU A 125 2.98 7.92 8.22
N GLN A 126 2.38 9.02 8.70
CA GLN A 126 2.96 10.38 8.67
C GLN A 126 3.62 10.79 9.99
#